data_AF-A0A159Z9K9-F1
#
_entry.id   AF-A0A159Z9K9-F1
#
_cell.length_a   1.000
_cell.length_b   1.000
_cell.length_c   1.000
_cell.angle_alpha   90.00
_cell.angle_beta   90.00
_cell.angle_gamma   90.00
#
_symmetry.space_group_name_H-M   'P 1'
#
loop_
_entity.id
_entity.type
_entity.pdbx_description
1 polymer ?
#
loop_
_entity_poly.entity_id
_entity_poly.type
_entity_poly.pdbx_seq_one_letter_code
_entity_poly.pdbx_strand_id
1 'polypeptide(L)'
;MVNCGSGVAFGPDWHRAGRATPSHSTLGIEGFSSARLGTDGLVLKGGRRLLGDAPGEVRVDLEHGEDGTRLIAGHDGYVPTHGMTHVRELLLDTTGRVLRGEDTLGALTGAHRRRFDVLMDRTGLQGIPFDIRFHLHPDVDAALDMGGTAVSMALKSGEIWVFRHDGTAALRLEPSVYLERGRLKPRATRQIVLSARVMDYACQIGWTLAKAQDTPAAIRDLERDDTTHF
;
A
#
# COMPACT_ATOMS: atom_id res chain seq x y z
N MET A 1 -7.70 -3.68 -6.74
CA MET A 1 -6.27 -3.48 -6.39
C MET A 1 -5.67 -4.82 -5.97
N VAL A 2 -4.36 -5.00 -6.12
CA VAL A 2 -3.64 -6.24 -5.77
C VAL A 2 -2.29 -5.90 -5.11
N ASN A 3 -1.52 -6.91 -4.71
CA ASN A 3 -0.07 -6.80 -4.51
C ASN A 3 0.65 -7.43 -5.72
N CYS A 4 1.96 -7.20 -5.87
CA CYS A 4 2.72 -7.81 -6.96
C CYS A 4 2.70 -9.34 -6.91
N GLY A 5 2.61 -9.94 -5.72
CA GLY A 5 2.59 -11.40 -5.53
C GLY A 5 3.95 -11.95 -5.07
N SER A 6 3.99 -13.26 -4.81
CA SER A 6 5.12 -13.89 -4.10
C SER A 6 6.44 -13.88 -4.86
N GLY A 7 6.42 -13.93 -6.19
CA GLY A 7 7.64 -13.99 -7.00
C GLY A 7 8.41 -15.32 -6.97
N VAL A 8 8.02 -16.27 -6.10
CA VAL A 8 8.74 -17.54 -5.89
C VAL A 8 8.93 -18.36 -7.18
N ALA A 9 7.93 -18.35 -8.06
CA ALA A 9 7.96 -19.10 -9.32
C ALA A 9 8.84 -18.44 -10.41
N PHE A 10 9.31 -17.21 -10.19
CA PHE A 10 10.05 -16.42 -11.18
C PHE A 10 11.55 -16.32 -10.83
N GLY A 11 12.02 -17.04 -9.82
CA GLY A 11 13.42 -17.06 -9.40
C GLY A 11 13.71 -16.21 -8.15
N PRO A 12 14.94 -16.29 -7.63
CA PRO A 12 15.30 -15.73 -6.33
C PRO A 12 15.18 -14.21 -6.26
N ASP A 13 15.47 -13.50 -7.36
CA ASP A 13 15.39 -12.03 -7.40
C ASP A 13 13.94 -11.56 -7.34
N TRP A 14 13.04 -12.20 -8.11
CA TRP A 14 11.61 -11.92 -8.05
C TRP A 14 11.01 -12.31 -6.71
N HIS A 15 11.44 -13.43 -6.12
CA HIS A 15 11.02 -13.83 -4.79
C HIS A 15 11.45 -12.81 -3.73
N ARG A 16 12.65 -12.23 -3.85
CA ARG A 16 13.13 -11.16 -2.97
C ARG A 16 12.34 -9.87 -3.19
N ALA A 17 12.18 -9.44 -4.45
CA ALA A 17 11.48 -8.21 -4.82
C ALA A 17 10.00 -8.25 -4.38
N GLY A 18 9.31 -9.38 -4.56
CA GLY A 18 7.91 -9.57 -4.15
C GLY A 18 7.68 -9.44 -2.65
N ARG A 19 8.74 -9.49 -1.83
CA ARG A 19 8.69 -9.33 -0.36
C ARG A 19 9.06 -7.93 0.12
N ALA A 20 9.52 -7.06 -0.78
CA ALA A 20 9.87 -5.69 -0.43
C ALA A 20 8.59 -4.82 -0.34
N THR A 21 8.61 -3.79 0.52
CA THR A 21 7.47 -2.87 0.69
C THR A 21 6.98 -2.26 -0.63
N PRO A 22 7.84 -1.88 -1.60
CA PRO A 22 7.39 -1.33 -2.90
C PRO A 22 6.59 -2.29 -3.79
N SER A 23 6.48 -3.58 -3.42
CA SER A 23 5.66 -4.58 -4.13
C SER A 23 4.25 -4.73 -3.56
N HIS A 24 3.88 -3.86 -2.61
CA HIS A 24 2.62 -3.94 -1.87
C HIS A 24 1.86 -2.61 -1.91
N SER A 25 0.54 -2.71 -1.80
CA SER A 25 -0.34 -1.54 -1.82
C SER A 25 -0.36 -0.82 -0.45
N THR A 26 0.73 -0.14 -0.10
CA THR A 26 0.95 0.53 1.20
C THR A 26 1.84 1.77 1.05
N LEU A 27 1.95 2.55 2.11
CA LEU A 27 2.97 3.58 2.28
C LEU A 27 4.35 2.93 2.47
N GLY A 28 5.37 3.49 1.81
CA GLY A 28 6.77 3.17 2.10
C GLY A 28 7.71 4.35 1.90
N ILE A 29 8.68 4.50 2.81
CA ILE A 29 9.77 5.48 2.68
C ILE A 29 10.68 5.08 1.51
N GLU A 30 11.10 6.05 0.70
CA GLU A 30 11.95 5.82 -0.47
C GLU A 30 13.24 5.09 -0.08
N GLY A 31 13.54 3.99 -0.77
CA GLY A 31 14.72 3.17 -0.48
C GLY A 31 14.62 2.29 0.77
N PHE A 32 13.52 2.30 1.52
CA PHE A 32 13.37 1.55 2.78
C PHE A 32 12.11 0.67 2.83
N SER A 33 12.32 -0.63 3.01
CA SER A 33 11.23 -1.54 3.40
C SER A 33 10.99 -1.49 4.91
N SER A 34 9.71 -1.58 5.31
CA SER A 34 9.26 -1.60 6.71
C SER A 34 9.75 -2.82 7.49
N ALA A 35 10.04 -3.91 6.78
CA ALA A 35 10.80 -5.06 7.27
C ALA A 35 11.86 -5.45 6.23
N ARG A 36 13.03 -5.89 6.68
CA ARG A 36 14.16 -6.30 5.83
C ARG A 36 14.59 -7.72 6.14
N LEU A 37 14.97 -8.44 5.09
CA LEU A 37 15.57 -9.75 5.21
C LEU A 37 16.99 -9.62 5.75
N GLY A 38 17.36 -10.50 6.67
CA GLY A 38 18.74 -10.60 7.15
C GLY A 38 19.70 -10.91 6.00
N THR A 39 20.96 -10.52 6.19
CA THR A 39 22.04 -10.80 5.23
C THR A 39 22.22 -12.29 5.00
N ASP A 40 22.67 -12.63 3.79
CA ASP A 40 22.96 -14.00 3.37
C ASP A 40 23.92 -14.69 4.38
N GLY A 41 23.40 -15.67 5.13
CA GLY A 41 24.19 -16.44 6.11
C GLY A 41 23.37 -17.07 7.24
N LEU A 42 22.29 -16.41 7.68
CA LEU A 42 21.38 -16.91 8.73
C LEU A 42 20.10 -17.48 8.10
N VAL A 43 20.28 -18.61 7.42
CA VAL A 43 19.19 -19.42 6.85
C VAL A 43 18.76 -20.43 7.90
N LEU A 44 17.51 -20.34 8.36
CA LEU A 44 16.92 -21.35 9.24
C LEU A 44 16.81 -22.69 8.50
N LYS A 45 16.75 -23.81 9.25
CA LYS A 45 16.38 -25.12 8.68
C LYS A 45 15.12 -24.96 7.82
N GLY A 46 15.21 -25.34 6.54
CA GLY A 46 14.12 -25.17 5.56
C GLY A 46 14.24 -23.94 4.65
N GLY A 47 15.40 -23.27 4.57
CA GLY A 47 15.65 -22.24 3.55
C GLY A 47 15.05 -20.86 3.85
N ARG A 48 14.45 -20.69 5.05
CA ARG A 48 13.82 -19.43 5.45
C ARG A 48 14.89 -18.44 5.94
N ARG A 49 14.96 -17.28 5.29
CA ARG A 49 15.79 -16.15 5.77
C ARG A 49 15.12 -15.50 6.97
N LEU A 50 15.89 -15.28 8.04
CA LEU A 50 15.45 -14.45 9.17
C LEU A 50 15.19 -13.01 8.70
N LEU A 51 14.30 -12.31 9.38
CA LEU A 51 14.21 -10.85 9.26
C LEU A 51 15.39 -10.26 10.02
N GLY A 52 16.17 -9.41 9.36
CA GLY A 52 17.24 -8.67 10.00
C GLY A 52 16.69 -7.47 10.76
N ASP A 53 15.67 -6.84 10.19
CA ASP A 53 14.92 -5.74 10.80
C ASP A 53 13.43 -5.99 10.57
N ALA A 54 12.63 -5.87 11.62
CA ALA A 54 11.18 -5.99 11.56
C ALA A 54 10.53 -4.96 12.50
N PRO A 55 9.28 -4.55 12.26
CA PRO A 55 8.54 -3.78 13.23
C PRO A 55 8.50 -4.51 14.59
N GLY A 56 8.82 -3.79 15.66
CA GLY A 56 8.68 -4.28 17.03
C GLY A 56 7.24 -4.18 17.51
N GLU A 57 6.49 -3.21 16.98
CA GLU A 57 5.09 -2.97 17.30
C GLU A 57 4.25 -2.89 16.02
N VAL A 58 3.17 -3.69 15.99
CA VAL A 58 2.13 -3.65 14.97
C VAL A 58 0.79 -3.58 15.69
N ARG A 59 -0.02 -2.57 15.38
CA ARG A 59 -1.35 -2.36 15.96
C ARG A 59 -2.41 -2.50 14.89
N VAL A 60 -3.53 -3.09 15.27
CA VAL A 60 -4.74 -3.17 14.44
C VAL A 60 -5.94 -2.93 15.34
N ASP A 61 -6.85 -2.10 14.88
CA ASP A 61 -8.14 -1.84 15.49
C ASP A 61 -9.23 -1.87 14.42
N LEU A 62 -10.35 -2.53 14.72
CA LEU A 62 -11.45 -2.75 13.78
C LEU A 62 -12.77 -2.38 14.46
N GLU A 63 -13.43 -1.36 13.92
CA GLU A 63 -14.68 -0.83 14.43
C GLU A 63 -15.79 -1.01 13.39
N HIS A 64 -17.00 -1.34 13.84
CA HIS A 64 -18.20 -1.38 13.02
C HIS A 64 -19.13 -0.28 13.52
N GLY A 65 -19.48 0.66 12.65
CA GLY A 65 -20.34 1.80 12.97
C GLY A 65 -21.47 1.96 11.96
N GLU A 66 -22.32 2.96 12.19
CA GLU A 66 -23.45 3.27 11.31
C GLU A 66 -22.99 3.68 9.90
N ASP A 67 -21.84 4.35 9.79
CA ASP A 67 -21.28 4.82 8.53
C ASP A 67 -20.49 3.74 7.76
N GLY A 68 -20.24 2.58 8.37
CA GLY A 68 -19.51 1.47 7.74
C GLY A 68 -18.51 0.76 8.65
N THR A 69 -17.54 0.07 8.04
CA THR A 69 -16.47 -0.64 8.74
C THR A 69 -15.19 0.18 8.68
N ARG A 70 -14.61 0.47 9.85
CA ARG A 70 -13.37 1.23 10.00
C ARG A 70 -12.24 0.31 10.48
N LEU A 71 -11.11 0.35 9.82
CA LEU A 71 -9.89 -0.37 10.17
C LEU A 71 -8.76 0.64 10.36
N ILE A 72 -8.11 0.63 11.52
CA ILE A 72 -6.86 1.35 11.76
C ILE A 72 -5.76 0.31 11.92
N ALA A 73 -4.72 0.40 11.11
CA ALA A 73 -3.55 -0.47 11.21
C ALA A 73 -2.27 0.37 11.19
N GLY A 74 -1.28 0.04 12.00
CA GLY A 74 -0.02 0.78 12.02
C GLY A 74 1.16 -0.05 12.50
N HIS A 75 2.36 0.41 12.17
CA HIS A 75 3.60 -0.26 12.56
C HIS A 75 4.77 0.71 12.77
N ASP A 76 5.73 0.30 13.60
CA ASP A 76 6.93 1.09 13.94
C ASP A 76 8.18 0.77 13.09
N GLY A 77 8.03 0.04 11.98
CA GLY A 77 9.17 -0.42 11.15
C GLY A 77 10.14 0.67 10.64
N TYR A 78 9.71 1.94 10.60
CA TYR A 78 10.57 3.07 10.23
C TYR A 78 11.11 3.85 11.43
N VAL A 79 10.68 3.53 12.66
CA VAL A 79 11.14 4.20 13.87
C VAL A 79 12.65 4.03 14.05
N PRO A 80 13.27 2.84 13.95
CA PRO A 80 14.71 2.68 14.20
C PRO A 80 15.61 3.60 13.37
N THR A 81 15.23 3.87 12.12
CA THR A 81 16.05 4.61 11.15
C THR A 81 15.59 6.06 10.95
N HIS A 82 14.28 6.30 10.92
CA HIS A 82 13.69 7.60 10.57
C HIS A 82 12.94 8.27 11.73
N GLY A 83 12.68 7.54 12.82
CA GLY A 83 11.81 8.02 13.89
C GLY A 83 10.34 8.08 13.48
N MET A 84 9.93 7.33 12.46
CA MET A 84 8.59 7.42 11.86
C MET A 84 7.75 6.16 12.09
N THR A 85 6.48 6.35 12.43
CA THR A 85 5.45 5.31 12.49
C THR A 85 4.50 5.50 11.32
N HIS A 86 4.18 4.42 10.61
CA HIS A 86 3.12 4.43 9.60
C HIS A 86 1.81 3.97 10.23
N VAL A 87 0.74 4.72 9.99
CA VAL A 87 -0.63 4.36 10.34
C VAL A 87 -1.49 4.52 9.09
N ARG A 88 -2.31 3.52 8.79
CA ARG A 88 -3.34 3.55 7.77
C ARG A 88 -4.70 3.39 8.43
N GLU A 89 -5.58 4.33 8.15
CA GLU A 89 -7.00 4.22 8.43
C GLU A 89 -7.75 3.91 7.13
N LEU A 90 -8.71 3.00 7.19
CA LEU A 90 -9.61 2.65 6.09
C LEU A 90 -11.05 2.71 6.60
N LEU A 91 -11.95 3.31 5.84
CA LEU A 91 -13.39 3.29 6.07
C LEU A 91 -14.09 2.78 4.81
N LEU A 92 -14.66 1.59 4.90
CA LEU A 92 -15.52 1.02 3.86
C LEU A 92 -16.97 1.38 4.19
N ASP A 93 -17.64 2.07 3.27
CA ASP A 93 -19.04 2.43 3.44
C ASP A 93 -19.96 1.20 3.49
N THR A 94 -21.15 1.36 4.05
CA THR A 94 -22.14 0.27 4.18
C THR A 94 -22.60 -0.31 2.83
N THR A 95 -22.41 0.43 1.72
CA THR A 95 -22.76 -0.04 0.38
C THR A 95 -21.66 -0.85 -0.30
N GLY A 96 -20.43 -0.79 0.23
CA GLY A 96 -19.22 -1.36 -0.38
C GLY A 96 -18.80 -0.65 -1.68
N ARG A 97 -19.34 0.54 -1.98
CA ARG A 97 -19.06 1.30 -3.21
C ARG A 97 -18.02 2.38 -3.00
N VAL A 98 -17.67 2.71 -1.75
CA VAL A 98 -16.68 3.73 -1.41
C VAL A 98 -15.77 3.21 -0.32
N LEU A 99 -14.47 3.14 -0.64
CA LEU A 99 -13.41 2.96 0.33
C LEU A 99 -12.67 4.28 0.48
N ARG A 100 -12.74 4.87 1.67
CA ARG A 100 -11.90 6.01 2.06
C ARG A 100 -10.69 5.47 2.77
N GLY A 101 -9.54 6.10 2.54
CA GLY A 101 -8.33 5.76 3.27
C GLY A 101 -7.53 6.99 3.61
N GLU A 102 -6.77 6.87 4.68
CA GLU A 102 -5.85 7.89 5.14
C GLU A 102 -4.56 7.21 5.57
N ASP A 103 -3.44 7.71 5.05
CA ASP A 103 -2.12 7.24 5.43
C ASP A 103 -1.37 8.37 6.15
N THR A 104 -0.95 8.10 7.38
CA THR A 104 -0.13 8.98 8.20
C THR A 104 1.26 8.39 8.39
N LEU A 105 2.30 9.18 8.15
CA LEU A 105 3.68 8.89 8.53
C LEU A 105 4.12 9.95 9.55
N GLY A 106 4.40 9.55 10.79
CA GLY A 106 4.67 10.54 11.85
C GLY A 106 5.51 10.06 13.03
N ALA A 107 6.13 11.03 13.70
CA ALA A 107 6.96 10.89 14.89
C ALA A 107 6.12 11.04 16.18
N LEU A 108 5.60 9.91 16.67
CA LEU A 108 4.56 9.88 17.71
C LEU A 108 5.04 10.17 19.15
N THR A 109 6.33 10.06 19.43
CA THR A 109 6.89 10.27 20.78
C THR A 109 8.04 11.27 20.77
N GLY A 110 8.41 11.83 21.92
CA GLY A 110 9.58 12.71 22.01
C GLY A 110 10.90 12.05 21.57
N ALA A 111 11.04 10.73 21.76
CA ALA A 111 12.20 9.99 21.27
C ALA A 111 12.19 9.83 19.73
N HIS A 112 11.01 9.64 19.14
CA HIS A 112 10.82 9.58 17.70
C HIS A 112 11.16 10.92 17.04
N ARG A 113 10.66 12.03 17.63
CA ARG A 113 10.94 13.40 17.16
C ARG A 113 12.44 13.71 17.15
N ARG A 114 13.15 13.42 18.24
CA ARG A 114 14.62 13.60 18.29
C ARG A 114 15.35 12.84 17.18
N ARG A 115 14.91 11.63 16.85
CA ARG A 115 15.51 10.85 15.76
C ARG A 115 15.19 11.45 14.39
N PHE A 116 13.97 11.93 14.20
CA PHE A 116 13.58 12.68 13.01
C PHE A 116 14.43 13.95 12.85
N ASP A 117 14.62 14.73 13.91
CA ASP A 117 15.43 15.96 13.88
C ASP A 117 16.86 15.69 13.40
N VAL A 118 17.50 14.65 13.97
CA VAL A 118 18.84 14.21 13.54
C VAL A 118 18.88 13.82 12.07
N LEU A 119 17.82 13.20 11.54
CA LEU A 119 17.74 12.85 10.13
C LEU A 119 17.46 14.07 9.24
N MET A 120 16.62 15.00 9.68
CA MET A 120 16.36 16.26 8.99
C MET A 120 17.61 17.11 8.83
N ASP A 121 18.42 17.22 9.89
CA ASP A 121 19.72 17.91 9.83
C ASP A 121 20.66 17.24 8.81
N ARG A 122 20.75 15.90 8.83
CA ARG A 122 21.60 15.13 7.89
C ARG A 122 21.17 15.24 6.44
N THR A 123 19.88 15.45 6.19
CA THR A 123 19.30 15.60 4.84
C THR A 123 19.22 17.07 4.40
N GLY A 124 19.77 18.00 5.17
CA GLY A 124 19.74 19.42 4.85
C GLY A 124 18.32 20.00 4.82
N LEU A 125 17.45 19.53 5.73
CA LEU A 125 16.05 19.95 5.87
C LEU A 125 15.20 19.68 4.62
N GLN A 126 15.61 18.76 3.77
CA GLN A 126 14.87 18.44 2.55
C GLN A 126 13.61 17.61 2.82
N GLY A 127 13.48 16.99 3.99
CA GLY A 127 12.36 16.12 4.31
C GLY A 127 12.58 14.67 3.88
N ILE A 128 11.74 13.78 4.40
CA ILE A 128 11.82 12.34 4.14
C ILE A 128 10.85 11.99 3.00
N PRO A 129 11.34 11.58 1.82
CA PRO A 129 10.48 11.16 0.72
C PRO A 129 9.82 9.81 1.00
N PHE A 130 8.54 9.71 0.64
CA PHE A 130 7.79 8.46 0.72
C PHE A 130 6.75 8.40 -0.40
N ASP A 131 6.29 7.19 -0.71
CA ASP A 131 5.13 7.03 -1.57
C ASP A 131 4.13 6.02 -1.02
N ILE A 132 2.86 6.27 -1.34
CA ILE A 132 1.75 5.33 -1.14
C ILE A 132 1.44 4.69 -2.48
N ARG A 133 1.53 3.37 -2.54
CA ARG A 133 1.34 2.59 -3.77
C ARG A 133 0.03 1.84 -3.75
N PHE A 134 -0.55 1.66 -4.93
CA PHE A 134 -1.68 0.78 -5.18
C PHE A 134 -1.46 0.03 -6.50
N HIS A 135 -1.09 -1.25 -6.42
CA HIS A 135 -0.85 -2.05 -7.62
C HIS A 135 -2.18 -2.47 -8.24
N LEU A 136 -2.26 -2.36 -9.57
CA LEU A 136 -3.45 -2.73 -10.33
C LEU A 136 -3.27 -4.13 -10.93
N HIS A 137 -4.36 -4.90 -10.95
CA HIS A 137 -4.37 -6.16 -11.67
C HIS A 137 -4.15 -5.87 -13.17
N PRO A 138 -3.41 -6.70 -13.92
CA PRO A 138 -3.07 -6.40 -15.32
C PRO A 138 -4.26 -6.31 -16.28
N ASP A 139 -5.45 -6.70 -15.84
CA ASP A 139 -6.69 -6.61 -16.62
C ASP A 139 -7.47 -5.31 -16.35
N VAL A 140 -6.99 -4.45 -15.45
CA VAL A 140 -7.56 -3.13 -15.21
C VAL A 140 -7.01 -2.15 -16.24
N ASP A 141 -7.89 -1.51 -16.99
CA ASP A 141 -7.53 -0.37 -17.83
C ASP A 141 -7.60 0.91 -16.99
N ALA A 142 -6.47 1.61 -16.88
CA ALA A 142 -6.32 2.74 -15.97
C ALA A 142 -5.74 3.96 -16.70
N ALA A 143 -6.36 5.11 -16.47
CA ALA A 143 -5.93 6.38 -17.06
C ALA A 143 -5.97 7.50 -16.02
N LEU A 144 -5.02 8.43 -16.13
CA LEU A 144 -5.12 9.71 -15.44
C LEU A 144 -6.28 10.51 -16.04
N ASP A 145 -7.10 11.08 -15.17
CA ASP A 145 -8.31 11.80 -15.54
C ASP A 145 -8.37 13.16 -14.83
N MET A 146 -9.29 14.02 -15.26
CA MET A 146 -9.58 15.32 -14.68
C MET A 146 -8.34 16.17 -14.41
N GLY A 147 -7.51 16.35 -15.44
CA GLY A 147 -6.29 17.15 -15.34
C GLY A 147 -5.22 16.57 -14.41
N GLY A 148 -5.25 15.25 -14.15
CA GLY A 148 -4.23 14.55 -13.36
C GLY A 148 -4.52 14.46 -11.86
N THR A 149 -5.75 14.78 -11.43
CA THR A 149 -6.17 14.74 -10.02
C THR A 149 -6.88 13.43 -9.63
N ALA A 150 -7.16 12.57 -10.60
CA ALA A 150 -7.84 11.29 -10.40
C ALA A 150 -7.27 10.21 -11.33
N VAL A 151 -7.47 8.95 -10.95
CA VAL A 151 -7.26 7.78 -11.83
C VAL A 151 -8.59 7.08 -12.04
N SER A 152 -9.04 7.03 -13.28
CA SER A 152 -10.20 6.24 -13.69
C SER A 152 -9.74 4.82 -14.03
N MET A 153 -10.45 3.81 -13.52
CA MET A 153 -10.12 2.39 -13.66
C MET A 153 -11.34 1.64 -14.21
N ALA A 154 -11.26 1.17 -15.45
CA ALA A 154 -12.26 0.31 -16.05
C ALA A 154 -11.87 -1.16 -15.86
N LEU A 155 -12.78 -1.95 -15.31
CA LEU A 155 -12.62 -3.38 -15.08
C LEU A 155 -13.24 -4.17 -16.24
N LYS A 156 -12.81 -5.42 -16.43
CA LYS A 156 -13.41 -6.34 -17.41
C LYS A 156 -14.91 -6.60 -17.17
N SER A 157 -15.37 -6.43 -15.94
CA SER A 157 -16.79 -6.47 -15.58
C SER A 157 -17.60 -5.30 -16.19
N GLY A 158 -16.95 -4.27 -16.73
CA GLY A 158 -17.59 -3.02 -17.13
C GLY A 158 -17.77 -2.05 -15.96
N GLU A 159 -17.32 -2.41 -14.75
CA GLU A 159 -17.30 -1.48 -13.64
C GLU A 159 -16.23 -0.40 -13.81
N ILE A 160 -16.59 0.83 -13.42
CA ILE A 160 -15.66 1.94 -13.40
C ILE A 160 -15.46 2.37 -11.95
N TRP A 161 -14.20 2.42 -11.53
CA TRP A 161 -13.77 2.92 -10.25
C TRP A 161 -12.91 4.16 -10.43
N VAL A 162 -13.05 5.13 -9.54
CA VAL A 162 -12.29 6.38 -9.55
C VAL A 162 -11.48 6.46 -8.26
N PHE A 163 -10.17 6.61 -8.40
CA PHE A 163 -9.26 6.91 -7.31
C PHE A 163 -8.99 8.41 -7.27
N ARG A 164 -9.08 9.01 -6.08
CA ARG A 164 -8.79 10.43 -5.82
C ARG A 164 -7.96 10.57 -4.56
N HIS A 165 -7.33 11.73 -4.40
CA HIS A 165 -6.69 12.14 -3.16
C HIS A 165 -7.01 13.60 -2.83
N ASP A 166 -6.63 14.02 -1.63
CA ASP A 166 -6.89 15.34 -1.04
C ASP A 166 -6.07 16.51 -1.62
N GLY A 167 -5.22 16.27 -2.62
CA GLY A 167 -4.34 17.29 -3.23
C GLY A 167 -2.98 17.48 -2.55
N THR A 168 -2.68 16.80 -1.44
CA THR A 168 -1.43 16.99 -0.67
C THR A 168 -0.19 16.35 -1.31
N ALA A 169 -0.39 15.32 -2.13
CA ALA A 169 0.67 14.52 -2.76
C ALA A 169 0.65 14.63 -4.29
N ALA A 170 1.76 14.29 -4.93
CA ALA A 170 1.80 14.16 -6.39
C ALA A 170 1.22 12.80 -6.82
N LEU A 171 0.14 12.80 -7.61
CA LEU A 171 -0.48 11.61 -8.17
C LEU A 171 0.17 11.22 -9.50
N ARG A 172 0.55 9.94 -9.63
CA ARG A 172 1.08 9.36 -10.87
C ARG A 172 0.52 7.96 -11.14
N LEU A 173 0.51 7.59 -12.42
CA LEU A 173 0.27 6.22 -12.87
C LEU A 173 1.57 5.65 -13.43
N GLU A 174 2.18 4.71 -12.71
CA GLU A 174 3.53 4.20 -13.01
C GLU A 174 3.51 2.73 -13.46
N PRO A 175 4.55 2.25 -14.17
CA PRO A 175 4.72 0.83 -14.45
C PRO A 175 4.78 0.00 -13.16
N SER A 176 4.23 -1.21 -13.22
CA SER A 176 4.24 -2.20 -12.14
C SER A 176 4.30 -3.60 -12.73
N VAL A 177 4.39 -4.61 -11.86
CA VAL A 177 4.43 -6.02 -12.22
C VAL A 177 3.40 -6.83 -11.43
N TYR A 178 2.87 -7.88 -12.05
CA TYR A 178 2.03 -8.88 -11.40
C TYR A 178 2.65 -10.28 -11.59
N LEU A 179 2.95 -10.91 -10.47
CA LEU A 179 3.67 -12.19 -10.33
C LEU A 179 2.64 -13.31 -10.16
N GLU A 180 1.89 -13.54 -11.24
CA GLU A 180 0.82 -14.53 -11.32
C GLU A 180 1.36 -15.96 -11.24
N ARG A 181 0.79 -16.78 -10.33
CA ARG A 181 1.19 -18.18 -10.18
C ARG A 181 0.88 -18.95 -11.47
N GLY A 182 1.82 -19.79 -11.91
CA GLY A 182 1.64 -20.66 -13.08
C GLY A 182 2.03 -20.04 -14.42
N ARG A 183 2.36 -18.74 -14.47
CA ARG A 183 2.95 -18.13 -15.66
C ARG A 183 4.46 -18.30 -15.70
N LEU A 184 4.99 -18.40 -16.92
CA LEU A 184 6.44 -18.47 -17.17
C LEU A 184 7.14 -17.12 -17.00
N LYS A 185 6.42 -16.00 -17.17
CA LYS A 185 6.96 -14.64 -17.07
C LYS A 185 6.03 -13.74 -16.27
N PRO A 186 6.57 -12.76 -15.51
CA PRO A 186 5.76 -11.73 -14.88
C PRO A 186 4.93 -10.94 -15.89
N ARG A 187 3.76 -10.47 -15.48
CA ARG A 187 2.91 -9.61 -16.31
C ARG A 187 3.20 -8.15 -16.01
N ALA A 188 3.41 -7.34 -17.05
CA ALA A 188 3.43 -5.90 -16.91
C ALA A 188 2.03 -5.39 -16.53
N THR A 189 1.96 -4.41 -15.65
CA THR A 189 0.73 -3.73 -15.22
C THR A 189 1.06 -2.29 -14.83
N ARG A 190 0.10 -1.58 -14.23
CA ARG A 190 0.27 -0.23 -13.69
C ARG A 190 0.07 -0.23 -12.17
N GLN A 191 0.52 0.85 -11.54
CA GLN A 191 0.23 1.17 -10.15
C GLN A 191 -0.10 2.65 -10.03
N ILE A 192 -0.98 2.99 -9.09
CA ILE A 192 -1.21 4.35 -8.67
C ILE A 192 -0.19 4.69 -7.58
N VAL A 193 0.47 5.84 -7.71
CA VAL A 193 1.49 6.30 -6.76
C VAL A 193 1.13 7.70 -6.29
N LEU A 194 1.06 7.88 -4.97
CA LEU A 194 1.02 9.20 -4.32
C LEU A 194 2.39 9.47 -3.69
N SER A 195 3.13 10.45 -4.21
CA SER A 195 4.46 10.83 -3.71
C SER A 195 4.40 12.11 -2.87
N ALA A 196 5.02 12.10 -1.70
CA ALA A 196 5.12 13.26 -0.83
C ALA A 196 6.42 13.24 0.00
N ARG A 197 6.61 14.29 0.81
CA ARG A 197 7.73 14.37 1.77
C ARG A 197 7.21 14.76 3.14
N VAL A 198 7.74 14.11 4.17
CA VAL A 198 7.53 14.53 5.55
C VAL A 198 8.48 15.71 5.84
N MET A 199 7.91 16.91 6.01
CA MET A 199 8.65 18.15 6.26
C MET A 199 8.69 18.56 7.75
N ASP A 200 7.72 18.10 8.52
CA ASP A 200 7.57 18.32 9.96
C ASP A 200 7.41 16.95 10.65
N TYR A 201 6.94 16.88 11.89
CA TYR A 201 6.82 15.63 12.63
C TYR A 201 5.77 14.65 12.08
N ALA A 202 4.89 15.06 11.16
CA ALA A 202 3.92 14.17 10.54
C ALA A 202 3.54 14.65 9.13
N CYS A 203 3.16 13.71 8.29
CA CYS A 203 2.46 13.95 7.03
C CYS A 203 1.30 12.96 6.91
N GLN A 204 0.16 13.45 6.46
CA GLN A 204 -1.09 12.70 6.32
C GLN A 204 -1.64 12.92 4.92
N ILE A 205 -2.08 11.86 4.27
CA ILE A 205 -2.65 11.89 2.93
C ILE A 205 -3.97 11.11 2.92
N GLY A 206 -5.06 11.81 2.64
CA GLY A 206 -6.38 11.24 2.41
C GLY A 206 -6.56 10.83 0.95
N TRP A 207 -7.16 9.66 0.73
CA TRP A 207 -7.53 9.13 -0.58
C TRP A 207 -8.89 8.44 -0.56
N THR A 208 -9.48 8.28 -1.74
CA THR A 208 -10.77 7.61 -1.92
C THR A 208 -10.74 6.75 -3.16
N LEU A 209 -11.24 5.53 -3.05
CA LEU A 209 -11.56 4.63 -4.14
C LEU A 209 -13.09 4.46 -4.17
N ALA A 210 -13.74 4.97 -5.21
CA ALA A 210 -15.20 4.94 -5.31
C ALA A 210 -15.69 4.42 -6.67
N LYS A 211 -16.78 3.67 -6.66
CA LYS A 211 -17.44 3.21 -7.89
C LYS A 211 -18.18 4.36 -8.57
N ALA A 212 -18.00 4.53 -9.88
CA ALA A 212 -18.75 5.49 -10.66
C ALA A 212 -20.27 5.16 -10.61
N GLN A 213 -21.11 6.19 -10.67
CA GLN A 213 -22.56 6.05 -10.46
C GLN A 213 -23.24 5.19 -11.55
N ASP A 214 -22.74 5.19 -12.79
CA ASP A 214 -23.41 4.56 -13.95
C ASP A 214 -23.07 3.08 -14.19
N THR A 215 -22.35 2.42 -13.29
CA THR A 215 -22.06 1.00 -13.45
C THR A 215 -23.26 0.13 -13.03
N PRO A 216 -23.76 -0.78 -13.90
CA PRO A 216 -24.88 -1.67 -13.57
C PRO A 216 -24.66 -2.42 -12.25
N ALA A 217 -25.66 -2.39 -11.37
CA ALA A 217 -25.63 -3.05 -10.07
C ALA A 217 -25.59 -4.59 -10.15
N ALA A 218 -25.78 -5.17 -11.34
CA ALA A 218 -25.99 -6.59 -11.57
C ALA A 218 -24.73 -7.46 -11.56
N ILE A 219 -23.54 -6.89 -11.41
CA ILE A 219 -22.28 -7.65 -11.39
C ILE A 219 -21.69 -7.53 -9.99
N ARG A 220 -22.25 -8.32 -9.07
CA ARG A 220 -21.60 -8.62 -7.80
C ARG A 220 -21.05 -10.04 -7.91
N ASP A 221 -19.76 -10.20 -7.67
CA ASP A 221 -19.09 -11.51 -7.52
C ASP A 221 -19.47 -12.13 -6.15
N LEU A 222 -20.77 -12.25 -5.87
CA LEU A 222 -21.29 -12.96 -4.71
C LEU A 222 -21.86 -14.31 -5.15
N GLU A 223 -21.06 -15.14 -5.80
CA GLU A 223 -21.27 -16.58 -5.64
C GLU A 223 -20.64 -16.95 -4.29
N ARG A 224 -21.46 -16.90 -3.23
CA ARG A 224 -21.16 -17.69 -2.03
C ARG A 224 -21.22 -19.14 -2.50
N ASP A 225 -20.08 -19.80 -2.49
CA ASP A 225 -20.03 -21.26 -2.61
C ASP A 225 -20.69 -21.81 -1.34
N ASP A 226 -22.01 -22.02 -1.39
CA ASP A 226 -22.78 -22.71 -0.35
C ASP A 226 -22.39 -24.20 -0.40
N THR A 227 -21.19 -24.52 0.02
CA THR A 227 -20.83 -25.90 0.37
C THR A 227 -21.27 -26.17 1.81
N THR A 228 -22.57 -26.32 2.01
CA THR A 228 -23.09 -27.15 3.10
C THR A 228 -22.76 -28.60 2.78
N HIS A 229 -21.70 -29.12 3.37
CA HIS A 229 -21.53 -30.57 3.51
C HIS A 229 -22.10 -30.98 4.87
N PHE A 230 -23.17 -31.77 4.82
CA PHE A 230 -23.66 -32.61 5.91
C PHE A 230 -22.66 -33.72 6.24
#